data_AF-A0A286ENK6-F1
#
_entry.id   AF-A0A286ENK6-F1
#
_cell.length_a   1.000
_cell.length_b   1.000
_cell.length_c   1.000
_cell.angle_alpha   90.00
_cell.angle_beta   90.00
_cell.angle_gamma   90.00
#
_symmetry.space_group_name_H-M   'P 1'
#
loop_
_entity.id
_entity.type
_entity.pdbx_description
1 polymer ?
#
loop_
_entity_poly.entity_id
_entity_poly.type
_entity_poly.pdbx_seq_one_letter_code
_entity_poly.pdbx_strand_id
1 'polypeptide(L)' 'MTGVAYEIRISGTLGPAAREAFDGLSVDTEPTSTVLSGELDQAALHGLIDRVRALGLELVDIRRVRPTNSGQ' A
#
# COMPACT_ATOMS: atom_id res chain seq x y z
N MET A 1 -13.50 -10.32 11.71
CA MET A 1 -12.10 -10.07 11.28
C MET A 1 -12.12 -8.66 10.72
N THR A 2 -11.65 -7.67 11.47
CA THR A 2 -11.75 -6.25 11.10
C THR A 2 -10.55 -5.87 10.26
N GLY A 3 -10.69 -5.93 8.93
CA GLY A 3 -9.72 -5.36 8.01
C GLY A 3 -9.55 -3.86 8.32
N VAL A 4 -8.31 -3.39 8.32
CA VAL A 4 -8.05 -1.95 8.43
C VAL A 4 -7.54 -1.49 7.08
N ALA A 5 -8.13 -0.41 6.56
CA ALA A 5 -7.65 0.19 5.34
C ALA A 5 -6.30 0.87 5.62
N TYR A 6 -5.30 0.52 4.84
CA TYR A 6 -4.01 1.17 4.85
C TYR A 6 -3.75 1.79 3.49
N GLU A 7 -3.07 2.93 3.53
CA GLU A 7 -2.59 3.69 2.40
C GLU A 7 -1.08 3.80 2.54
N ILE A 8 -0.34 3.20 1.61
CA ILE A 8 1.11 3.14 1.61
C ILE A 8 1.62 3.93 0.41
N ARG A 9 2.44 4.93 0.66
CA ARG A 9 3.08 5.73 -0.38
C ARG A 9 4.53 5.30 -0.55
N ILE A 10 4.93 5.08 -1.80
CA ILE A 10 6.26 4.63 -2.20
C ILE A 10 6.84 5.69 -3.15
N SER A 11 8.14 5.95 -3.02
CA SER A 11 8.88 6.88 -3.87
C SER A 11 9.16 6.23 -5.22
N GLY A 12 8.92 6.97 -6.30
CA GLY A 12 9.09 6.48 -7.66
C GLY A 12 7.86 5.75 -8.21
N THR A 13 8.00 5.34 -9.46
CA THR A 13 6.94 4.69 -10.22
C THR A 13 7.08 3.18 -10.16
N LEU A 14 6.00 2.51 -9.75
CA LEU A 14 5.91 1.07 -9.84
C LEU A 14 5.82 0.64 -11.31
N GLY A 15 6.82 -0.12 -11.76
CA GLY A 15 6.76 -0.80 -13.05
C GLY A 15 5.64 -1.86 -13.08
N PRO A 16 5.21 -2.30 -14.28
CA PRO A 16 4.10 -3.25 -14.43
C PRO A 16 4.31 -4.55 -13.64
N ALA A 17 5.52 -5.10 -13.62
CA ALA A 17 5.86 -6.31 -12.85
C ALA A 17 5.72 -6.12 -11.32
N ALA A 18 5.99 -4.92 -10.82
CA ALA A 18 5.79 -4.61 -9.41
C ALA A 18 4.30 -4.41 -9.08
N ARG A 19 3.45 -4.05 -10.04
CA ARG A 19 1.99 -3.97 -9.80
C ARG A 19 1.38 -5.35 -9.64
N GLU A 20 1.81 -6.32 -10.43
CA GLU A 20 1.39 -7.73 -10.28
C GLU A 20 1.76 -8.29 -8.90
N ALA A 21 2.82 -7.76 -8.29
CA ALA A 21 3.22 -8.10 -6.94
C ALA A 21 2.24 -7.61 -5.85
N PHE A 22 1.39 -6.64 -6.16
CA PHE A 22 0.39 -6.05 -5.26
C PHE A 22 -1.05 -6.29 -5.75
N ASP A 23 -1.25 -7.34 -6.55
CA ASP A 23 -2.58 -7.77 -7.00
C ASP A 23 -3.52 -7.98 -5.80
N GLY A 24 -4.70 -7.35 -5.84
CA GLY A 24 -5.64 -7.27 -4.71
C GLY A 24 -5.57 -5.98 -3.88
N LEU A 25 -4.60 -5.10 -4.14
CA LEU A 25 -4.56 -3.74 -3.60
C LEU A 25 -4.82 -2.71 -4.72
N SER A 26 -5.42 -1.59 -4.37
CA SER A 26 -5.60 -0.48 -5.28
C SER A 26 -4.26 0.22 -5.48
N VAL A 27 -3.72 0.20 -6.71
CA VAL A 27 -2.41 0.77 -7.03
C VAL A 27 -2.56 2.01 -7.89
N ASP A 28 -2.41 3.18 -7.29
CA ASP A 28 -2.43 4.47 -7.96
C ASP A 28 -1.00 4.94 -8.23
N THR A 29 -0.61 5.04 -9.52
CA THR A 29 0.71 5.61 -9.86
C THR A 29 0.56 7.08 -10.17
N GLU A 30 1.25 7.87 -9.37
CA GLU A 30 1.50 9.28 -9.61
C GLU A 30 2.83 9.45 -10.37
N PRO A 31 3.06 10.60 -11.03
CA PRO A 31 4.28 10.84 -11.81
C PRO A 31 5.59 10.76 -11.00
N THR A 32 5.53 10.94 -9.68
CA THR A 32 6.70 10.92 -8.79
C THR A 32 6.61 9.87 -7.67
N SER A 33 5.47 9.20 -7.52
CA SER A 33 5.17 8.33 -6.38
C SER A 33 4.19 7.24 -6.77
N THR A 34 4.10 6.17 -5.99
CA THR A 34 3.02 5.19 -6.10
C THR A 34 2.29 5.08 -4.77
N VAL A 35 0.96 5.10 -4.82
CA VAL A 35 0.07 4.94 -3.67
C VAL A 35 -0.60 3.57 -3.75
N LEU A 36 -0.44 2.77 -2.71
CA LEU A 36 -1.07 1.46 -2.54
C LEU A 36 -2.14 1.57 -1.45
N SER A 37 -3.38 1.27 -1.78
CA SER A 37 -4.50 1.38 -0.85
C SER A 37 -5.28 0.08 -0.79
N GLY A 38 -5.57 -0.42 0.41
CA GLY A 38 -6.41 -1.62 0.57
C GLY A 38 -6.56 -2.06 2.01
N GLU A 39 -7.43 -3.03 2.24
CA GLU A 39 -7.60 -3.65 3.55
C GLU A 39 -6.44 -4.61 3.81
N LEU A 40 -5.63 -4.29 4.80
CA LEU A 40 -4.42 -5.06 5.15
C LEU A 40 -4.45 -5.36 6.65
N ASP A 41 -4.15 -6.60 7.01
CA ASP A 41 -3.81 -6.96 8.39
C ASP A 41 -2.34 -6.64 8.69
N GLN A 42 -1.96 -6.66 9.97
CA GLN A 42 -0.58 -6.36 10.37
C GLN A 42 0.45 -7.25 9.65
N ALA A 43 0.15 -8.54 9.46
CA ALA A 43 1.04 -9.46 8.73
C ALA A 43 1.17 -9.07 7.25
N ALA A 44 0.07 -8.68 6.60
CA ALA A 44 0.08 -8.26 5.21
C ALA A 44 0.85 -6.95 5.01
N LEU A 45 0.70 -6.00 5.95
CA LEU A 45 1.48 -4.75 5.96
C LEU A 45 2.99 -5.02 6.07
N HIS A 46 3.40 -5.89 7.00
CA HIS A 46 4.81 -6.27 7.13
C HIS A 46 5.35 -6.97 5.87
N GLY A 47 4.57 -7.87 5.26
CA GLY A 47 4.93 -8.52 4.00
C GLY A 47 5.07 -7.54 2.84
N LEU A 48 4.20 -6.53 2.77
CA LEU A 48 4.28 -5.46 1.78
C LEU A 48 5.54 -4.62 1.95
N ILE A 49 5.90 -4.24 3.18
CA ILE A 49 7.13 -3.48 3.47
C ILE A 49 8.36 -4.27 3.08
N ASP A 50 8.39 -5.57 3.40
CA ASP A 50 9.51 -6.44 3.01
C ASP A 50 9.65 -6.55 1.49
N ARG A 51 8.52 -6.66 0.78
CA ARG A 51 8.49 -6.71 -0.69
C ARG A 51 8.94 -5.41 -1.33
N VAL A 52 8.53 -4.26 -0.80
CA VAL A 52 9.00 -2.93 -1.23
C VAL A 52 10.53 -2.85 -1.09
N ARG A 53 11.08 -3.29 0.05
CA ARG A 53 12.53 -3.34 0.27
C ARG A 53 13.24 -4.31 -0.68
N ALA A 54 12.66 -5.49 -0.92
CA ALA A 54 13.21 -6.49 -1.85
C ALA A 54 13.24 -5.99 -3.29
N LEU A 55 12.30 -5.12 -3.68
CA LEU A 55 12.26 -4.45 -4.99
C LEU A 55 13.20 -3.24 -5.08
N GLY A 56 13.89 -2.87 -4.00
CA GLY A 56 14.74 -1.67 -3.95
C GLY A 56 13.95 -0.36 -3.98
N LEU A 57 12.66 -0.41 -3.63
CA LEU A 57 11.78 0.74 -3.58
C LEU A 57 11.86 1.40 -2.20
N GLU A 58 11.65 2.72 -2.17
CA GLU A 58 11.66 3.49 -0.94
C GLU A 58 10.23 3.74 -0.44
N LEU A 59 9.95 3.26 0.77
CA LEU A 59 8.69 3.53 1.45
C LEU A 59 8.70 4.97 1.98
N VAL A 60 7.77 5.79 1.49
CA VAL A 60 7.66 7.23 1.84
C VAL A 60 6.73 7.44 3.02
N ASP A 61 5.55 6.83 2.99
CA ASP A 61 4.54 7.03 4.04
C ASP A 61 3.66 5.79 4.23
N ILE A 62 3.19 5.56 5.45
CA ILE A 62 2.15 4.56 5.75
C ILE A 62 1.10 5.23 6.62
N ARG A 63 -0.11 5.36 6.05
CA ARG A 63 -1.29 5.86 6.74
C ARG A 63 -2.30 4.78 6.97
N ARG A 64 -2.79 4.69 8.19
CA ARG A 64 -3.95 3.86 8.52
C ARG A 64 -5.21 4.67 8.31
N VAL A 65 -5.95 4.35 7.26
CA VAL A 65 -7.26 4.94 6.98
C VAL A 65 -8.28 4.17 7.79
N ARG A 66 -8.78 4.76 8.88
CA ARG A 66 -9.94 4.16 9.54
C ARG A 66 -11.09 4.22 8.53
N PRO A 67 -11.84 3.14 8.30
CA PRO A 67 -13.12 3.28 7.61
C PRO A 67 -13.89 4.33 8.41
N THR A 68 -14.30 5.40 7.73
CA THR A 68 -15.12 6.44 8.36
C THR A 68 -16.36 5.73 8.88
N ASN A 69 -16.43 5.52 10.19
CA ASN A 69 -17.68 5.13 10.81
C ASN A 69 -18.55 6.38 10.77
N SER A 70 -19.20 6.61 9.62
CA SER A 70 -20.26 7.59 9.45
C SER A 70 -21.46 7.10 10.26
N GLY A 71 -21.38 7.29 11.57
CA GLY A 71 -22.40 6.95 12.54
C GLY A 71 -22.36 7.99 13.65
N GLN A 72 -22.96 9.14 13.40
CA GLN A 72 -23.71 9.93 14.37
C GLN A 72 -24.86 10.62 13.64
#